data_AF-A0A1J0LXG0-F1
#
_entry.id   AF-A0A1J0LXG0-F1
#
_cell.length_a   1.000
_cell.length_b   1.000
_cell.length_c   1.000
_cell.angle_alpha   90.00
_cell.angle_beta   90.00
_cell.angle_gamma   90.00
#
_symmetry.space_group_name_H-M   'P 1'
#
loop_
_entity.id
_entity.type
_entity.pdbx_description
1 polymer ?
#
loop_
_entity_poly.entity_id
_entity_poly.type
_entity_poly.pdbx_seq_one_letter_code
_entity_poly.pdbx_strand_id
1 'polypeptide(L)'
;MKRGIVGLMVLALGVALAQAPKVDGKIAPGEYAKSYKHEKSGITLYWSVVGDTLYLALEGESKGWIGIGFLPEKSDKKKGADQYLFYMEGGKLVALDMYQVKRTGAPSPDEKEGGKNSILAANASYEGGKWSVEFSRKLKTGEPTDVEIVPGRKLFVLLAHSEKMDPKEEHKKTERWYLEDFAF
;
A
#
# COMPACT_ATOMS: atom_id res chain seq x y z
N MET A 1 -40.01 32.26 -45.85
CA MET A 1 -39.46 32.42 -44.49
C MET A 1 -39.41 31.05 -43.82
N LYS A 2 -38.24 30.39 -43.76
CA LYS A 2 -38.03 29.17 -42.97
C LYS A 2 -37.00 29.51 -41.89
N ARG A 3 -37.45 29.63 -40.64
CA ARG A 3 -36.57 29.85 -39.48
C ARG A 3 -36.08 28.48 -39.01
N GLY A 4 -34.80 28.19 -39.23
CA GLY A 4 -34.13 27.04 -38.64
C GLY A 4 -33.85 27.33 -37.17
N ILE A 5 -34.27 26.43 -36.29
CA ILE A 5 -33.87 26.43 -34.88
C ILE A 5 -32.59 25.60 -34.80
N VAL A 6 -31.47 26.26 -34.50
CA VAL A 6 -30.22 25.59 -34.13
C VAL A 6 -30.27 25.36 -32.63
N GLY A 7 -30.38 24.09 -32.21
CA GLY A 7 -30.22 23.71 -30.81
C GLY A 7 -28.74 23.61 -30.47
N LEU A 8 -28.27 24.43 -29.53
CA LEU A 8 -26.97 24.20 -28.88
C LEU A 8 -27.08 22.98 -27.96
N MET A 9 -26.44 21.88 -28.33
CA MET A 9 -26.07 20.84 -27.37
C MET A 9 -24.79 21.27 -26.67
N VAL A 10 -24.90 21.66 -25.40
CA VAL A 10 -23.75 21.83 -24.52
C VAL A 10 -23.41 20.45 -23.94
N LEU A 11 -22.36 19.82 -24.46
CA LEU A 11 -21.73 18.67 -23.80
C LEU A 11 -20.95 19.18 -22.59
N ALA A 12 -21.51 19.04 -21.40
CA ALA A 12 -20.78 19.18 -20.16
C ALA A 12 -19.92 17.91 -19.97
N LEU A 13 -18.64 17.98 -20.37
CA LEU A 13 -17.63 17.01 -19.95
C LEU A 13 -17.38 17.22 -18.45
N GLY A 14 -18.09 16.45 -17.62
CA GLY A 14 -17.83 16.41 -16.19
C GLY A 14 -16.47 15.80 -15.93
N VAL A 15 -15.51 16.61 -15.49
CA VAL A 15 -14.26 16.12 -14.91
C VAL A 15 -14.62 15.59 -13.53
N ALA A 16 -14.83 14.28 -13.40
CA ALA A 16 -14.95 13.65 -12.10
C ALA A 16 -13.60 13.82 -11.38
N LEU A 17 -13.56 14.65 -10.35
CA LEU A 17 -12.43 14.67 -9.42
C LEU A 17 -12.33 13.27 -8.80
N ALA A 18 -11.14 12.67 -8.83
CA ALA A 18 -10.91 11.39 -8.20
C ALA A 18 -11.23 11.52 -6.70
N GLN A 19 -12.30 10.84 -6.27
CA GLN A 19 -12.65 10.76 -4.86
C GLN A 19 -11.60 9.91 -4.14
N ALA A 20 -11.20 10.34 -2.94
CA ALA A 20 -10.30 9.55 -2.10
C ALA A 20 -10.96 8.19 -1.75
N PRO A 21 -10.23 7.07 -1.89
CA PRO A 21 -10.67 5.77 -1.38
C PRO A 21 -11.05 5.84 0.09
N LYS A 22 -12.04 5.04 0.50
CA LYS A 22 -12.38 4.89 1.90
C LYS A 22 -11.46 3.84 2.48
N VAL A 23 -10.90 4.11 3.66
CA VAL A 23 -10.06 3.14 4.38
C VAL A 23 -10.96 2.42 5.39
N ASP A 24 -11.81 1.52 4.90
CA ASP A 24 -12.86 0.86 5.69
C ASP A 24 -12.69 -0.68 5.83
N GLY A 25 -11.59 -1.20 5.29
CA GLY A 25 -11.20 -2.61 5.31
C GLY A 25 -11.84 -3.43 4.18
N LYS A 26 -12.46 -2.79 3.18
CA LYS A 26 -13.18 -3.44 2.09
C LYS A 26 -12.90 -2.75 0.76
N ILE A 27 -12.13 -3.44 -0.09
CA ILE A 27 -11.77 -2.96 -1.41
C ILE A 27 -12.95 -3.13 -2.37
N ALA A 28 -13.66 -2.03 -2.69
CA ALA A 28 -14.79 -2.06 -3.61
C ALA A 28 -14.35 -1.95 -5.10
N PRO A 29 -15.15 -2.50 -6.05
CA PRO A 29 -14.86 -2.34 -7.47
C PRO A 29 -14.79 -0.86 -7.88
N GLY A 30 -13.66 -0.46 -8.48
CA GLY A 30 -13.43 0.91 -8.96
C GLY A 30 -13.13 1.94 -7.87
N GLU A 31 -12.97 1.52 -6.61
CA GLU A 31 -12.58 2.42 -5.52
C GLU A 31 -11.16 2.96 -5.68
N TYR A 32 -10.26 2.10 -6.13
CA TYR A 32 -8.88 2.45 -6.44
C TYR A 32 -8.68 2.64 -7.94
N ALA A 33 -7.90 3.64 -8.32
CA ALA A 33 -7.67 4.02 -9.71
C ALA A 33 -6.84 3.00 -10.49
N LYS A 34 -5.94 2.30 -9.80
CA LYS A 34 -5.01 1.32 -10.39
C LYS A 34 -4.92 0.08 -9.52
N SER A 35 -4.57 -1.04 -10.16
CA SER A 35 -4.31 -2.31 -9.48
C SER A 35 -3.22 -3.11 -10.17
N TYR A 36 -2.51 -3.94 -9.42
CA TYR A 36 -1.49 -4.86 -9.92
C TYR A 36 -1.53 -6.17 -9.13
N LYS A 37 -1.74 -7.30 -9.81
CA LYS A 37 -1.66 -8.63 -9.21
C LYS A 37 -0.27 -9.21 -9.40
N HIS A 38 0.40 -9.55 -8.31
CA HIS A 38 1.68 -10.25 -8.35
C HIS A 38 1.45 -11.76 -8.31
N GLU A 39 1.50 -12.41 -9.48
CA GLU A 39 1.11 -13.82 -9.65
C GLU A 39 1.83 -14.80 -8.70
N LYS A 40 3.11 -14.55 -8.37
CA LYS A 40 3.87 -15.47 -7.50
C LYS A 40 3.46 -15.41 -6.04
N SER A 41 3.01 -14.25 -5.55
CA SER A 41 2.55 -14.10 -4.17
C SER A 41 1.04 -14.26 -4.02
N GLY A 42 0.28 -14.16 -5.12
CA GLY A 42 -1.18 -14.06 -5.07
C GLY A 42 -1.70 -12.70 -4.58
N ILE A 43 -0.84 -11.88 -3.95
CA ILE A 43 -1.17 -10.52 -3.49
C ILE A 43 -1.51 -9.59 -4.66
N THR A 44 -2.61 -8.88 -4.54
CA THR A 44 -3.03 -7.78 -5.42
C THR A 44 -2.87 -6.45 -4.70
N LEU A 45 -2.15 -5.52 -5.32
CA LEU A 45 -2.00 -4.15 -4.88
C LEU A 45 -3.08 -3.29 -5.56
N TYR A 46 -3.68 -2.37 -4.82
CA TYR A 46 -4.56 -1.35 -5.34
C TYR A 46 -4.08 0.01 -4.86
N TRP A 47 -4.18 1.04 -5.70
CA TRP A 47 -3.76 2.37 -5.29
C TRP A 47 -4.44 3.52 -6.02
N SER A 48 -4.53 4.64 -5.32
CA SER A 48 -4.93 5.94 -5.83
C SER A 48 -4.02 7.01 -5.22
N VAL A 49 -3.64 7.98 -6.04
CA VAL A 49 -2.96 9.19 -5.57
C VAL A 49 -3.97 10.32 -5.62
N VAL A 50 -4.28 10.92 -4.47
CA VAL A 50 -5.21 12.05 -4.36
C VAL A 50 -4.49 13.18 -3.63
N GLY A 51 -4.19 14.26 -4.36
CA GLY A 51 -3.34 15.34 -3.87
C GLY A 51 -1.93 14.82 -3.56
N ASP A 52 -1.51 14.97 -2.31
CA ASP A 52 -0.20 14.55 -1.79
C ASP A 52 -0.24 13.20 -1.05
N THR A 53 -1.36 12.47 -1.15
CA THR A 53 -1.62 11.27 -0.36
C THR A 53 -1.74 10.05 -1.26
N LEU A 54 -0.99 9.00 -0.91
CA LEU A 54 -1.11 7.67 -1.47
C LEU A 54 -2.11 6.89 -0.63
N TYR A 55 -3.17 6.41 -1.27
CA TYR A 55 -4.07 5.40 -0.72
C TYR A 55 -3.66 4.06 -1.32
N LEU A 56 -3.42 3.07 -0.47
CA LEU A 56 -2.96 1.75 -0.87
C LEU A 56 -3.85 0.67 -0.26
N ALA A 57 -4.06 -0.42 -1.00
CA ALA A 57 -4.63 -1.64 -0.46
C ALA A 57 -3.85 -2.88 -0.89
N LEU A 58 -3.89 -3.89 -0.03
CA LEU A 58 -3.39 -5.24 -0.29
C LEU A 58 -4.55 -6.23 -0.14
N GLU A 59 -4.77 -7.04 -1.16
CA GLU A 59 -5.63 -8.22 -1.08
C GLU A 59 -4.77 -9.48 -1.26
N GLY A 60 -4.88 -10.47 -0.38
CA GLY A 60 -4.11 -11.72 -0.53
C GLY A 60 -4.42 -12.77 0.54
N GLU A 61 -3.88 -13.97 0.38
CA GLU A 61 -4.04 -15.05 1.36
C GLU A 61 -2.83 -15.13 2.30
N SER A 62 -3.09 -15.25 3.60
CA SER A 62 -2.08 -15.51 4.62
C SER A 62 -2.77 -15.96 5.91
N LYS A 63 -2.19 -16.95 6.61
CA LYS A 63 -2.66 -17.34 7.95
C LYS A 63 -2.15 -16.41 9.06
N GLY A 64 -1.16 -15.58 8.74
CA GLY A 64 -0.50 -14.67 9.66
C GLY A 64 -0.64 -13.22 9.23
N TRP A 65 0.44 -12.48 9.39
CA TRP A 65 0.52 -11.08 8.97
C TRP A 65 0.76 -10.94 7.46
N ILE A 66 0.36 -9.81 6.90
CA ILE A 66 0.69 -9.38 5.53
C ILE A 66 1.45 -8.05 5.57
N GLY A 67 2.39 -7.84 4.66
CA GLY A 67 3.22 -6.64 4.66
C GLY A 67 3.70 -6.20 3.29
N ILE A 68 3.98 -4.91 3.21
CA ILE A 68 4.58 -4.23 2.06
C ILE A 68 5.76 -3.39 2.52
N GLY A 69 6.76 -3.21 1.67
CA GLY A 69 7.78 -2.19 1.90
C GLY A 69 8.30 -1.55 0.62
N PHE A 70 9.05 -0.49 0.79
CA PHE A 70 9.58 0.35 -0.28
C PHE A 70 11.08 0.50 -0.15
N LEU A 71 11.77 0.48 -1.28
CA LEU A 71 13.17 0.84 -1.42
C LEU A 71 13.33 1.72 -2.66
N PRO A 72 13.97 2.90 -2.56
CA PRO A 72 14.13 3.79 -3.71
C PRO A 72 15.07 3.19 -4.76
N GLU A 73 16.03 2.39 -4.32
CA GLU A 73 17.01 1.69 -5.13
C GLU A 73 17.39 0.36 -4.49
N LYS A 74 18.03 -0.52 -5.27
CA LYS A 74 18.47 -1.83 -4.79
C LYS A 74 19.57 -1.64 -3.74
N SER A 75 19.26 -2.01 -2.51
CA SER A 75 20.23 -1.99 -1.40
C SER A 75 20.82 -3.37 -1.10
N ASP A 76 21.56 -3.49 -0.01
CA ASP A 76 21.91 -4.78 0.57
C ASP A 76 20.66 -5.48 1.15
N LYS A 77 20.02 -6.29 0.31
CA LYS A 77 18.78 -7.05 0.58
C LYS A 77 17.58 -6.17 0.87
N LYS A 78 17.28 -5.93 2.15
CA LYS A 78 16.15 -5.12 2.61
C LYS A 78 16.59 -3.97 3.51
N LYS A 79 17.89 -3.77 3.69
CA LYS A 79 18.41 -2.68 4.52
C LYS A 79 17.91 -1.33 3.98
N GLY A 80 17.39 -0.48 4.85
CA GLY A 80 16.83 0.82 4.50
C GLY A 80 15.40 0.78 3.96
N ALA A 81 14.74 -0.38 4.01
CA ALA A 81 13.34 -0.46 3.59
C ALA A 81 12.42 0.24 4.60
N ASP A 82 11.56 1.09 4.07
CA ASP A 82 10.35 1.63 4.70
C ASP A 82 9.26 0.56 4.58
N GLN A 83 8.71 0.05 5.69
CA GLN A 83 7.89 -1.15 5.70
C GLN A 83 6.63 -0.98 6.55
N TYR A 84 5.54 -1.54 6.04
CA TYR A 84 4.24 -1.62 6.70
C TYR A 84 3.88 -3.08 6.92
N LEU A 85 3.50 -3.42 8.14
CA LEU A 85 3.10 -4.77 8.53
C LEU A 85 1.74 -4.72 9.22
N PHE A 86 0.84 -5.62 8.80
CA PHE A 86 -0.53 -5.67 9.26
C PHE A 86 -0.86 -7.04 9.83
N TYR A 87 -1.39 -7.08 11.04
CA TYR A 87 -1.82 -8.31 11.70
C TYR A 87 -3.06 -8.05 12.58
N MET A 88 -3.75 -9.12 12.97
CA MET A 88 -4.91 -9.06 13.85
C MET A 88 -4.51 -9.39 15.28
N GLU A 89 -4.87 -8.54 16.23
CA GLU A 89 -4.74 -8.79 17.66
C GLU A 89 -6.10 -8.55 18.33
N GLY A 90 -6.63 -9.56 19.03
CA GLY A 90 -7.93 -9.44 19.69
C GLY A 90 -9.09 -9.07 18.74
N GLY A 91 -9.01 -9.48 17.47
CA GLY A 91 -10.01 -9.17 16.45
C GLY A 91 -9.94 -7.74 15.89
N LYS A 92 -8.86 -6.99 16.18
CA LYS A 92 -8.63 -5.65 15.67
C LYS A 92 -7.38 -5.62 14.82
N LEU A 93 -7.39 -4.78 13.80
CA LEU A 93 -6.18 -4.50 13.02
C LEU A 93 -5.15 -3.82 13.92
N VAL A 94 -3.92 -4.32 13.85
CA VAL A 94 -2.72 -3.59 14.23
C VAL A 94 -1.91 -3.33 12.96
N ALA A 95 -1.69 -2.05 12.67
CA ALA A 95 -0.88 -1.58 11.56
C ALA A 95 0.43 -1.01 12.11
N LEU A 96 1.56 -1.54 11.65
CA LEU A 96 2.89 -1.14 12.10
C LEU A 96 3.63 -0.42 10.99
N ASP A 97 4.18 0.74 11.31
CA ASP A 97 5.17 1.45 10.51
C ASP A 97 6.58 1.12 11.03
N MET A 98 7.43 0.62 10.13
CA MET A 98 8.64 -0.11 10.48
C MET A 98 9.79 0.25 9.54
N TYR A 99 10.99 0.35 10.09
CA TYR A 99 12.22 0.59 9.34
C TYR A 99 13.20 -0.57 9.44
N GLN A 100 13.79 -0.95 8.31
CA GLN A 100 14.69 -2.09 8.22
C GLN A 100 16.16 -1.67 8.39
N VAL A 101 16.65 -1.64 9.63
CA VAL A 101 18.03 -1.23 9.98
C VAL A 101 19.11 -2.17 9.42
N LYS A 102 18.85 -3.48 9.45
CA LYS A 102 19.81 -4.53 9.09
C LYS A 102 19.46 -5.17 7.74
N ARG A 103 20.45 -5.76 7.06
CA ARG A 103 20.25 -6.51 5.80
C ARG A 103 19.32 -7.73 5.93
N THR A 104 19.15 -8.28 7.14
CA THR A 104 18.30 -9.44 7.47
C THR A 104 17.75 -9.31 8.89
N GLY A 105 16.74 -10.14 9.20
CA GLY A 105 16.06 -10.16 10.50
C GLY A 105 14.81 -9.30 10.51
N ALA A 106 14.13 -9.24 11.65
CA ALA A 106 12.97 -8.38 11.87
C ALA A 106 13.31 -6.87 11.67
N PRO A 107 12.37 -6.07 11.14
CA PRO A 107 12.49 -4.61 11.17
C PRO A 107 12.25 -4.04 12.57
N SER A 108 12.63 -2.79 12.76
CA SER A 108 12.41 -2.01 14.00
C SER A 108 11.22 -1.09 13.80
N PRO A 109 10.38 -0.81 14.82
CA PRO A 109 9.40 0.28 14.74
C PRO A 109 10.06 1.59 14.33
N ASP A 110 9.45 2.32 13.38
CA ASP A 110 10.08 3.50 12.77
C ASP A 110 10.44 4.60 13.79
N GLU A 111 9.56 4.82 14.78
CA GLU A 111 9.77 5.76 15.88
C GLU A 111 11.04 5.47 16.72
N LYS A 112 11.50 4.21 16.76
CA LYS A 112 12.74 3.84 17.47
C LYS A 112 13.99 4.19 16.68
N GLU A 113 13.85 4.38 15.37
CA GLU A 113 14.93 4.68 14.44
C GLU A 113 14.96 6.18 14.06
N GLY A 114 14.14 6.99 14.74
CA GLY A 114 14.13 8.45 14.61
C GLY A 114 13.11 9.02 13.64
N GLY A 115 12.26 8.17 13.04
CA GLY A 115 11.10 8.60 12.24
C GLY A 115 9.84 8.78 13.07
N LYS A 116 8.69 8.94 12.40
CA LYS A 116 7.36 8.98 12.98
C LYS A 116 6.44 8.09 12.18
N ASN A 117 5.38 7.61 12.83
CA ASN A 117 4.34 6.87 12.12
C ASN A 117 3.74 7.71 10.98
N SER A 118 3.93 7.23 9.75
CA SER A 118 3.50 7.84 8.51
C SER A 118 2.11 7.39 8.04
N ILE A 119 1.51 6.41 8.73
CA ILE A 119 0.16 5.91 8.45
C ILE A 119 -0.87 6.96 8.89
N LEU A 120 -1.62 7.50 7.92
CA LEU A 120 -2.68 8.49 8.15
C LEU A 120 -4.02 7.82 8.51
N ALA A 121 -4.31 6.69 7.88
CA ALA A 121 -5.46 5.84 8.16
C ALA A 121 -5.11 4.41 7.80
N ALA A 122 -5.63 3.44 8.55
CA ALA A 122 -5.54 2.01 8.21
C ALA A 122 -6.78 1.27 8.69
N ASN A 123 -7.23 0.29 7.89
CA ASN A 123 -8.31 -0.60 8.25
C ASN A 123 -8.17 -1.92 7.49
N ALA A 124 -8.76 -3.00 7.99
CA ALA A 124 -8.65 -4.30 7.35
C ALA A 124 -9.82 -5.22 7.70
N SER A 125 -10.11 -6.13 6.78
CA SER A 125 -10.85 -7.35 7.05
C SER A 125 -9.93 -8.57 6.91
N TYR A 126 -10.17 -9.55 7.78
CA TYR A 126 -9.47 -10.84 7.75
C TYR A 126 -10.49 -11.96 7.95
N GLU A 127 -10.84 -12.63 6.86
CA GLU A 127 -11.89 -13.64 6.84
C GLU A 127 -11.39 -14.89 6.09
N GLY A 128 -11.47 -16.06 6.73
CA GLY A 128 -11.11 -17.33 6.08
C GLY A 128 -9.65 -17.42 5.59
N GLY A 129 -8.71 -16.67 6.18
CA GLY A 129 -7.32 -16.62 5.72
C GLY A 129 -7.06 -15.62 4.58
N LYS A 130 -8.08 -14.84 4.19
CA LYS A 130 -7.96 -13.77 3.20
C LYS A 130 -7.86 -12.43 3.91
N TRP A 131 -6.86 -11.65 3.53
CA TRP A 131 -6.65 -10.27 3.91
C TRP A 131 -7.23 -9.33 2.86
N SER A 132 -7.91 -8.29 3.33
CA SER A 132 -8.09 -7.02 2.62
C SER A 132 -7.64 -5.92 3.56
N VAL A 133 -6.47 -5.35 3.31
CA VAL A 133 -5.88 -4.26 4.09
C VAL A 133 -5.92 -3.00 3.26
N GLU A 134 -6.32 -1.89 3.87
CA GLU A 134 -6.27 -0.56 3.29
C GLU A 134 -5.50 0.36 4.23
N PHE A 135 -4.65 1.22 3.67
CA PHE A 135 -4.03 2.29 4.43
C PHE A 135 -3.70 3.49 3.55
N SER A 136 -3.33 4.59 4.17
CA SER A 136 -2.87 5.78 3.46
C SER A 136 -1.67 6.42 4.14
N ARG A 137 -0.83 7.07 3.33
CA ARG A 137 0.33 7.85 3.79
C ARG A 137 0.58 9.03 2.85
N LYS A 138 1.34 10.02 3.30
CA LYS A 138 1.83 11.07 2.40
C LYS A 138 2.82 10.50 1.39
N LEU A 139 2.81 11.02 0.17
CA LEU A 139 3.83 10.72 -0.85
C LEU A 139 5.24 11.09 -0.37
N LYS A 140 5.33 12.16 0.41
CA LYS A 140 6.56 12.65 1.04
C LYS A 140 6.26 12.96 2.50
N THR A 141 6.87 12.22 3.41
CA THR A 141 6.72 12.40 4.86
C THR A 141 7.75 13.37 5.42
N GLY A 142 8.91 13.48 4.75
CA GLY A 142 10.00 14.38 5.12
C GLY A 142 11.00 13.77 6.11
N GLU A 143 10.92 12.46 6.34
CA GLU A 143 11.75 11.74 7.31
C GLU A 143 12.71 10.76 6.61
N PRO A 144 13.91 10.52 7.17
CA PRO A 144 14.96 9.76 6.50
C PRO A 144 14.72 8.25 6.44
N THR A 145 13.82 7.74 7.28
CA THR A 145 13.44 6.32 7.35
C THR A 145 12.32 5.96 6.39
N ASP A 146 11.66 6.96 5.82
CA ASP A 146 10.58 6.84 4.87
C ASP A 146 11.05 7.03 3.43
N VAL A 147 10.48 6.25 2.51
CA VAL A 147 10.75 6.39 1.08
C VAL A 147 9.75 7.37 0.46
N GLU A 148 10.28 8.44 -0.15
CA GLU A 148 9.48 9.36 -0.96
C GLU A 148 8.94 8.65 -2.21
N ILE A 149 7.61 8.59 -2.32
CA ILE A 149 6.91 8.03 -3.48
C ILE A 149 6.61 9.14 -4.47
N VAL A 150 7.36 9.16 -5.58
CA VAL A 150 7.10 10.08 -6.69
C VAL A 150 6.30 9.32 -7.76
N PRO A 151 5.04 9.70 -8.05
CA PRO A 151 4.23 9.02 -9.05
C PRO A 151 4.95 8.89 -10.40
N GLY A 152 4.92 7.70 -11.00
CA GLY A 152 5.62 7.36 -12.23
C GLY A 152 7.13 7.12 -12.09
N ARG A 153 7.75 7.40 -10.93
CA ARG A 153 9.15 7.03 -10.68
C ARG A 153 9.22 5.57 -10.24
N LYS A 154 10.17 4.85 -10.82
CA LYS A 154 10.44 3.45 -10.47
C LYS A 154 11.07 3.32 -9.09
N LEU A 155 10.66 2.32 -8.34
CA LEU A 155 11.23 1.88 -7.07
C LEU A 155 11.10 0.36 -6.93
N PHE A 156 11.60 -0.18 -5.82
CA PHE A 156 11.38 -1.55 -5.44
C PHE A 156 10.22 -1.64 -4.44
N VAL A 157 9.25 -2.50 -4.74
CA VAL A 157 8.20 -2.88 -3.79
C VAL A 157 8.53 -4.26 -3.24
N LEU A 158 8.56 -4.38 -1.92
CA LEU A 158 8.76 -5.62 -1.20
C LEU A 158 7.40 -6.12 -0.74
N LEU A 159 7.08 -7.38 -1.02
CA LEU A 159 5.88 -8.04 -0.50
C LEU A 159 6.30 -9.18 0.41
N ALA A 160 5.60 -9.37 1.52
CA ALA A 160 5.79 -10.53 2.36
C ALA A 160 4.51 -10.87 3.13
N HIS A 161 4.42 -12.12 3.57
CA HIS A 161 3.44 -12.55 4.56
C HIS A 161 4.04 -13.62 5.46
N SER A 162 3.32 -14.02 6.50
CA SER A 162 3.71 -15.14 7.36
C SER A 162 2.61 -16.17 7.53
N GLU A 163 2.92 -17.22 8.30
CA GLU A 163 1.98 -18.29 8.65
C GLU A 163 1.36 -18.11 10.05
N LYS A 164 1.82 -17.13 10.83
CA LYS A 164 1.37 -16.90 12.20
C LYS A 164 0.98 -15.45 12.43
N MET A 165 -0.11 -15.25 13.17
CA MET A 165 -0.59 -13.93 13.57
C MET A 165 0.24 -13.35 14.72
N ASP A 166 1.55 -13.22 14.49
CA ASP A 166 2.53 -12.66 15.42
C ASP A 166 3.52 -11.81 14.61
N PRO A 167 3.61 -10.49 14.84
CA PRO A 167 4.53 -9.62 14.09
C PRO A 167 6.01 -9.96 14.32
N LYS A 168 6.34 -10.76 15.34
CA LYS A 168 7.70 -11.25 15.60
C LYS A 168 8.05 -12.49 14.77
N GLU A 169 7.07 -13.15 14.17
CA GLU A 169 7.31 -14.28 13.27
C GLU A 169 7.96 -13.76 11.98
N GLU A 170 9.15 -14.26 11.65
CA GLU A 170 9.78 -13.96 10.37
C GLU A 170 9.12 -14.74 9.23
N HIS A 171 8.89 -14.08 8.09
CA HIS A 171 8.45 -14.73 6.86
C HIS A 171 9.47 -15.79 6.40
N LYS A 172 9.03 -16.87 5.74
CA LYS A 172 9.96 -17.77 5.04
C LYS A 172 10.56 -17.08 3.82
N LYS A 173 11.63 -17.64 3.25
CA LYS A 173 12.20 -17.13 1.99
C LYS A 173 11.23 -17.25 0.81
N THR A 174 10.32 -18.22 0.86
CA THR A 174 9.28 -18.47 -0.14
C THR A 174 8.06 -17.57 0.02
N GLU A 175 7.99 -16.78 1.09
CA GLU A 175 6.85 -15.92 1.47
C GLU A 175 7.25 -14.44 1.39
N ARG A 176 8.23 -14.13 0.52
CA ARG A 176 8.69 -12.77 0.25
C ARG A 176 9.10 -12.58 -1.20
N TRP A 177 8.84 -11.40 -1.74
CA TRP A 177 9.10 -11.07 -3.14
C TRP A 177 9.55 -9.62 -3.30
N TYR A 178 10.26 -9.38 -4.40
CA TYR A 178 10.68 -8.06 -4.85
C TYR A 178 10.02 -7.81 -6.20
N LEU A 179 9.25 -6.73 -6.27
CA LEU A 179 8.76 -6.15 -7.51
C LEU A 179 9.77 -5.07 -7.88
N GLU A 180 10.62 -5.39 -8.85
CA GLU A 180 11.61 -4.45 -9.38
C GLU A 180 10.92 -3.49 -10.37
N ASP A 181 11.42 -2.26 -10.48
CA ASP A 181 10.92 -1.26 -11.42
C ASP A 181 9.42 -0.91 -11.28
N PHE A 182 8.85 -1.05 -10.08
CA PHE A 182 7.45 -0.72 -9.81
C PHE A 182 7.24 0.80 -9.77
N ALA A 183 6.14 1.29 -10.32
CA ALA A 183 5.78 2.71 -10.28
C ALA A 183 4.30 2.89 -9.92
N PHE A 184 4.02 3.74 -8.93
CA PHE A 184 2.67 4.15 -8.55
C PHE A 184 2.12 5.21 -9.53
#